data_AF-L8GYM8-F1
#
_entry.id   AF-L8GYM8-F1
#
_cell.length_a   1.000
_cell.length_b   1.000
_cell.length_c   1.000
_cell.angle_alpha   90.00
_cell.angle_beta   90.00
_cell.angle_gamma   90.00
#
_symmetry.space_group_name_H-M   'P 1'
#
loop_
_entity.id
_entity.type
_entity.pdbx_description
1 polymer ?
#
loop_
_entity_poly.entity_id
_entity_poly.type
_entity_poly.pdbx_seq_one_letter_code
_entity_poly.pdbx_strand_id
1 'polypeptide(L)'
;MEEVAADGSVRKTVVKAGTGPRGTPPRGSTVYVDFVGRLAGDLADGDDGSTVFDSTAERGHFFTFTIGQEQTIPGLELAVAQMTEGETALVTVAPSQVGTHSSLCAAVQPGLTTAAYGSMGNQQGFHGCGRPIPPNATLQFELQLLDWDEHPEKLRHLSHAETIDLAERLKAEGNTLFVKQNELTRAVCKYKRAIACLDADDAASEPSDAERNKQQALESACFLNLAACQLKQSQYKEAAESCRRVLANEPDSAKAHFRLGKALAGTDDLDEAKKELEQALALEDLGEIRRELKLVEQRLRAHEKKQQQFYGKLFAKLGDDKSGAGGLYTPEEIAAANKPVFKKCNLWYAPRANTRHV
;
A
#
# COMPACT_ATOMS: atom_id res chain seq x y z
N MET A 1 -25.78 -16.44 -5.04
CA MET A 1 -25.03 -16.06 -6.24
C MET A 1 -26.04 -15.44 -7.19
N GLU A 2 -25.91 -14.15 -7.43
CA GLU A 2 -26.79 -13.34 -8.28
C GLU A 2 -26.16 -13.23 -9.67
N GLU A 3 -26.98 -13.36 -10.70
CA GLU A 3 -26.55 -13.12 -12.09
C GLU A 3 -26.50 -11.61 -12.33
N VAL A 4 -25.30 -11.09 -12.54
CA VAL A 4 -25.04 -9.68 -12.81
C VAL A 4 -25.31 -9.37 -14.28
N ALA A 5 -24.90 -10.30 -15.16
CA ALA A 5 -25.20 -10.27 -16.59
C ALA A 5 -26.32 -11.26 -16.89
N ALA A 6 -27.24 -10.88 -17.77
CA ALA A 6 -28.44 -11.67 -18.12
C ALA A 6 -28.13 -13.03 -18.78
N ASP A 7 -26.90 -13.23 -19.23
CA ASP A 7 -26.40 -14.47 -19.85
C ASP A 7 -25.62 -15.37 -18.87
N GLY A 8 -25.56 -14.99 -17.59
CA GLY A 8 -24.80 -15.71 -16.57
C GLY A 8 -23.28 -15.62 -16.70
N SER A 9 -22.75 -14.84 -17.66
CA SER A 9 -21.30 -14.65 -17.87
C SER A 9 -20.62 -13.97 -16.69
N VAL A 10 -21.38 -13.18 -15.93
CA VAL A 10 -20.92 -12.49 -14.72
C VAL A 10 -21.82 -12.88 -13.55
N ARG A 11 -21.22 -13.47 -12.52
CA ARG A 11 -21.92 -13.87 -11.30
C ARG A 11 -21.30 -13.19 -10.09
N LYS A 12 -22.12 -12.64 -9.21
CA LYS A 12 -21.70 -11.97 -7.97
C LYS A 12 -22.28 -12.68 -6.76
N THR A 13 -21.48 -12.86 -5.72
CA THR A 13 -21.94 -13.30 -4.41
C THR A 13 -21.47 -12.31 -3.36
N VAL A 14 -22.40 -11.63 -2.71
CA VAL A 14 -22.10 -10.70 -1.63
C VAL A 14 -21.58 -11.49 -0.43
N VAL A 15 -20.33 -11.21 -0.05
CA VAL A 15 -19.66 -11.77 1.14
C VAL A 15 -19.98 -10.90 2.35
N LYS A 16 -19.95 -9.58 2.16
CA LYS A 16 -20.29 -8.58 3.17
C LYS A 16 -21.10 -7.48 2.51
N ALA A 17 -22.29 -7.18 3.05
CA ALA A 17 -23.12 -6.10 2.54
C ALA A 17 -22.45 -4.74 2.76
N GLY A 18 -22.62 -3.81 1.82
CA GLY A 18 -22.13 -2.45 1.98
C GLY A 18 -22.91 -1.67 3.03
N THR A 19 -22.25 -0.65 3.59
CA THR A 19 -22.81 0.23 4.61
C THR A 19 -22.91 1.68 4.13
N GLY A 20 -22.58 1.93 2.87
CA GLY A 20 -22.60 3.23 2.23
C GLY A 20 -23.99 3.85 2.13
N PRO A 21 -24.18 5.11 2.56
CA PRO A 21 -25.47 5.79 2.45
C PRO A 21 -25.81 6.24 1.02
N ARG A 22 -24.83 6.27 0.11
CA ARG A 22 -24.96 6.84 -1.24
C ARG A 22 -25.53 5.88 -2.28
N GLY A 23 -25.77 4.62 -1.92
CA GLY A 23 -26.20 3.58 -2.86
C GLY A 23 -25.08 3.15 -3.82
N THR A 24 -25.47 2.72 -5.01
CA THR A 24 -24.57 2.21 -6.07
C THR A 24 -24.00 3.35 -6.92
N PRO A 25 -22.76 3.24 -7.42
CA PRO A 25 -22.13 4.28 -8.22
C PRO A 25 -22.86 4.47 -9.58
N PRO A 26 -23.31 5.69 -9.92
CA PRO A 26 -23.91 5.95 -11.23
C PRO A 26 -22.87 5.92 -12.35
N ARG A 27 -23.33 5.87 -13.61
CA ARG A 27 -22.46 5.99 -14.78
C ARG A 27 -21.71 7.33 -14.75
N GLY A 28 -20.41 7.30 -15.05
CA GLY A 28 -19.51 8.44 -14.99
C GLY A 28 -18.84 8.64 -13.63
N SER A 29 -19.21 7.87 -12.60
CA SER A 29 -18.53 7.90 -11.31
C SER A 29 -17.17 7.22 -11.35
N THR A 30 -16.20 7.81 -10.67
CA THR A 30 -14.90 7.16 -10.42
C THR A 30 -15.04 6.28 -9.19
N VAL A 31 -14.72 4.99 -9.31
CA VAL A 31 -14.80 4.00 -8.24
C VAL A 31 -13.41 3.63 -7.73
N TYR A 32 -13.31 3.36 -6.44
CA TYR A 32 -12.09 2.92 -5.76
C TYR A 32 -12.31 1.51 -5.22
N VAL A 33 -11.54 0.56 -5.73
CA VAL A 33 -11.75 -0.87 -5.48
C VAL A 33 -10.49 -1.50 -4.93
N ASP A 34 -10.66 -2.30 -3.87
CA ASP A 34 -9.66 -3.28 -3.42
C ASP A 34 -9.98 -4.62 -4.07
N PHE A 35 -8.97 -5.33 -4.59
CA PHE A 35 -9.23 -6.63 -5.21
C PHE A 35 -8.10 -7.65 -5.03
N VAL A 36 -8.50 -8.93 -5.06
CA VAL A 36 -7.63 -10.06 -5.30
C VAL A 36 -8.18 -10.86 -6.48
N GLY A 37 -7.39 -10.95 -7.56
CA GLY A 37 -7.75 -11.64 -8.79
C GLY A 37 -7.10 -13.03 -8.86
N ARG A 38 -7.91 -14.05 -9.14
CA ARG A 38 -7.51 -15.46 -9.28
C ARG A 38 -8.02 -16.04 -10.59
N LEU A 39 -7.26 -16.99 -11.14
CA LEU A 39 -7.73 -17.79 -12.28
C LEU A 39 -8.56 -18.96 -11.75
N ALA A 40 -9.78 -19.14 -12.26
CA ALA A 40 -10.59 -20.30 -11.91
C ALA A 40 -9.96 -21.58 -12.49
N GLY A 41 -9.85 -22.62 -11.67
CA GLY A 41 -9.10 -23.85 -11.98
C GLY A 41 -9.60 -24.57 -13.23
N ASP A 42 -8.74 -24.57 -14.24
CA ASP A 42 -8.48 -25.62 -15.24
C ASP A 42 -7.23 -25.20 -16.04
N LEU A 43 -6.17 -24.80 -15.33
CA LEU A 43 -4.84 -24.72 -15.94
C LEU A 43 -4.29 -26.14 -15.93
N ALA A 44 -3.85 -26.64 -17.09
CA ALA A 44 -3.39 -28.00 -17.32
C ALA A 44 -2.24 -28.49 -16.39
N ASP A 45 -1.73 -27.62 -15.51
CA ASP A 45 -0.56 -27.83 -14.66
C ASP A 45 -0.89 -28.14 -13.17
N GLY A 46 -2.11 -28.60 -12.86
CA GLY A 46 -2.43 -29.13 -11.52
C GLY A 46 -2.57 -28.08 -10.41
N ASP A 47 -2.83 -26.83 -10.78
CA ASP A 47 -3.12 -25.72 -9.87
C ASP A 47 -4.61 -25.72 -9.47
N ASP A 48 -4.93 -25.60 -8.18
CA ASP A 48 -6.29 -25.83 -7.64
C ASP A 48 -7.32 -24.72 -7.97
N GLY A 49 -6.95 -23.75 -8.80
CA GLY A 49 -7.73 -22.52 -9.03
C GLY A 49 -7.47 -21.43 -7.99
N SER A 50 -6.40 -21.56 -7.20
CA SER A 50 -6.00 -20.58 -6.20
C SER A 50 -4.88 -19.63 -6.63
N THR A 51 -4.29 -19.77 -7.83
CA THR A 51 -3.24 -18.83 -8.28
C THR A 51 -3.78 -17.42 -8.40
N VAL A 52 -3.27 -16.55 -7.53
CA VAL A 52 -3.43 -15.09 -7.63
C VAL A 52 -2.64 -14.63 -8.84
N PHE A 53 -3.32 -14.00 -9.80
CA PHE A 53 -2.65 -13.37 -10.94
C PHE A 53 -2.34 -11.90 -10.67
N ASP A 54 -3.13 -11.22 -9.81
CA ASP A 54 -2.94 -9.82 -9.46
C ASP A 54 -3.72 -9.47 -8.19
N SER A 55 -3.26 -8.45 -7.46
CA SER A 55 -3.97 -7.88 -6.33
C SER A 55 -3.58 -6.41 -6.07
N THR A 56 -4.50 -5.63 -5.50
CA THR A 56 -4.20 -4.28 -5.02
C THR A 56 -3.12 -4.25 -3.95
N ALA A 57 -3.03 -5.30 -3.13
CA ALA A 57 -1.98 -5.46 -2.13
C ALA A 57 -0.58 -5.53 -2.77
N GLU A 58 -0.41 -6.32 -3.84
CA GLU A 58 0.86 -6.38 -4.59
C GLU A 58 1.17 -5.08 -5.33
N ARG A 59 0.13 -4.36 -5.78
CA ARG A 59 0.27 -3.06 -6.46
C ARG A 59 0.60 -1.89 -5.51
N GLY A 60 0.28 -2.00 -4.23
CA GLY A 60 0.45 -0.92 -3.22
C GLY A 60 -0.53 0.26 -3.34
N HIS A 61 -1.46 0.21 -4.29
CA HIS A 61 -2.47 1.24 -4.52
C HIS A 61 -3.82 0.62 -4.92
N PHE A 62 -4.90 1.37 -4.65
CA PHE A 62 -6.25 0.95 -5.00
C PHE A 62 -6.47 0.99 -6.50
N PHE A 63 -7.27 0.05 -7.00
CA PHE A 63 -7.64 0.03 -8.39
C PHE A 63 -8.76 1.05 -8.63
N THR A 64 -8.53 1.95 -9.58
CA THR A 64 -9.43 3.08 -9.85
C THR A 64 -9.83 3.08 -11.31
N PHE A 65 -11.13 3.22 -11.58
CA PHE A 65 -11.66 3.38 -12.93
C PHE A 65 -12.99 4.13 -12.92
N THR A 66 -13.45 4.63 -14.08
CA THR A 66 -14.72 5.35 -14.24
C THR A 66 -15.78 4.46 -14.88
N ILE A 67 -16.95 4.35 -14.26
CA ILE A 67 -18.05 3.52 -14.75
C ILE A 67 -18.57 4.03 -16.11
N GLY A 68 -18.59 3.16 -17.11
CA GLY A 68 -19.06 3.40 -18.46
C GLY A 68 -18.03 4.05 -19.40
N GLN A 69 -16.74 3.99 -19.04
CA GLN A 69 -15.60 4.49 -19.84
C GLN A 69 -14.69 3.35 -20.35
N GLU A 70 -15.07 2.08 -20.14
CA GLU A 70 -14.37 0.90 -20.70
C GLU A 70 -12.89 0.82 -20.32
N GLN A 71 -12.54 1.36 -19.14
CA GLN A 71 -11.18 1.34 -18.60
C GLN A 71 -10.79 -0.01 -18.00
N THR A 72 -11.73 -0.94 -17.87
CA THR A 72 -11.51 -2.29 -17.33
C THR A 72 -12.35 -3.31 -18.09
N ILE A 73 -12.20 -4.60 -17.75
CA ILE A 73 -12.99 -5.66 -18.38
C ILE A 73 -14.50 -5.43 -18.13
N PRO A 74 -15.38 -5.63 -19.14
CA PRO A 74 -16.80 -5.32 -19.00
C PRO A 74 -17.47 -6.01 -17.82
N GLY A 75 -17.12 -7.28 -17.56
CA GLY A 75 -17.76 -8.03 -16.48
C GLY A 75 -17.45 -7.49 -15.09
N LEU A 76 -16.24 -6.95 -14.90
CA LEU A 76 -15.85 -6.34 -13.63
C LEU A 76 -16.56 -4.99 -13.43
N GLU A 77 -16.64 -4.18 -14.49
CA GLU A 77 -17.36 -2.90 -14.46
C GLU A 77 -18.84 -3.09 -14.12
N LEU A 78 -19.51 -4.08 -14.74
CA LEU A 78 -20.90 -4.43 -14.46
C LEU A 78 -21.11 -4.86 -13.01
N ALA A 79 -20.20 -5.67 -12.46
CA ALA A 79 -20.31 -6.14 -11.10
C ALA A 79 -20.17 -4.98 -10.10
N VAL A 80 -19.16 -4.12 -10.28
CA VAL A 80 -18.91 -2.97 -9.40
C VAL A 80 -20.03 -1.92 -9.48
N ALA A 81 -20.64 -1.72 -10.65
CA ALA A 81 -21.79 -0.83 -10.82
C ALA A 81 -23.02 -1.23 -9.97
N GLN A 82 -23.10 -2.51 -9.56
CA GLN A 82 -24.16 -3.03 -8.68
C GLN A 82 -23.73 -3.16 -7.22
N MET A 83 -22.53 -2.70 -6.85
CA MET A 83 -22.03 -2.75 -5.48
C MET A 83 -22.35 -1.47 -4.73
N THR A 84 -22.59 -1.60 -3.43
CA THR A 84 -22.72 -0.49 -2.49
C THR A 84 -21.40 -0.20 -1.77
N GLU A 85 -21.17 1.03 -1.34
CA GLU A 85 -19.90 1.38 -0.67
C GLU A 85 -19.69 0.54 0.61
N GLY A 86 -18.52 -0.09 0.71
CA GLY A 86 -18.14 -1.04 1.75
C GLY A 86 -18.52 -2.49 1.45
N GLU A 87 -19.26 -2.78 0.38
CA GLU A 87 -19.63 -4.13 -0.02
C GLU A 87 -18.38 -4.92 -0.39
N THR A 88 -18.30 -6.15 0.10
CA THR A 88 -17.31 -7.15 -0.32
C THR A 88 -18.03 -8.26 -1.05
N ALA A 89 -17.60 -8.60 -2.26
CA ALA A 89 -18.26 -9.59 -3.08
C ALA A 89 -17.25 -10.46 -3.84
N LEU A 90 -17.59 -11.73 -4.01
CA LEU A 90 -16.91 -12.64 -4.91
C LEU A 90 -17.56 -12.55 -6.29
N VAL A 91 -16.79 -12.16 -7.30
CA VAL A 91 -17.25 -12.00 -8.68
C VAL A 91 -16.55 -13.02 -9.56
N THR A 92 -17.33 -13.79 -10.31
CA THR A 92 -16.81 -14.72 -11.34
C THR A 92 -17.17 -14.19 -12.71
N VAL A 93 -16.16 -14.02 -13.56
CA VAL A 93 -16.28 -13.50 -14.92
C VAL A 93 -15.82 -14.59 -15.89
N ALA A 94 -16.77 -15.15 -16.63
CA ALA A 94 -16.50 -16.13 -17.67
C ALA A 94 -15.90 -15.47 -18.92
N PRO A 95 -15.18 -16.22 -19.79
CA PRO A 95 -14.66 -15.70 -21.06
C PRO A 95 -15.76 -15.44 -22.11
N SER A 96 -17.02 -15.75 -21.81
CA SER A 96 -18.19 -15.65 -22.68
C SER A 96 -18.42 -14.25 -23.27
N GLN A 97 -19.08 -14.20 -24.43
CA GLN A 97 -19.63 -12.96 -25.00
C GLN A 97 -20.74 -12.42 -24.09
N VAL A 98 -20.70 -11.14 -23.74
CA VAL A 98 -21.77 -10.48 -22.99
C VAL A 98 -22.94 -10.22 -23.95
N GLY A 99 -24.10 -10.81 -23.68
CA GLY A 99 -25.34 -10.50 -24.37
C GLY A 99 -25.66 -9.01 -24.27
N THR A 100 -26.07 -8.39 -25.38
CA THR A 100 -26.13 -6.93 -25.62
C THR A 100 -27.23 -6.17 -24.86
N HIS A 101 -27.50 -6.51 -23.59
CA HIS A 101 -28.59 -5.92 -22.82
C HIS A 101 -28.17 -5.10 -21.61
N SER A 102 -26.88 -4.94 -21.30
CA SER A 102 -26.47 -3.96 -20.28
C SER A 102 -26.33 -2.57 -20.89
N SER A 103 -27.32 -1.72 -20.64
CA SER A 103 -27.40 -0.31 -21.06
C SER A 103 -26.27 0.61 -20.54
N LEU A 104 -25.26 0.05 -19.87
CA LEU A 104 -24.07 0.77 -19.41
C LEU A 104 -23.00 0.91 -20.52
N CYS A 105 -22.89 -0.06 -21.43
CA CYS A 105 -21.91 -0.08 -22.53
C CYS A 105 -22.56 0.39 -23.83
N ALA A 106 -22.86 1.69 -23.94
CA ALA A 106 -23.57 2.25 -25.09
C ALA A 106 -22.73 2.35 -26.39
N ALA A 107 -21.45 1.96 -26.38
CA ALA A 107 -20.53 2.22 -27.48
C ALA A 107 -20.00 0.97 -28.20
N VAL A 108 -20.37 -0.25 -27.80
CA VAL A 108 -19.79 -1.46 -28.40
C VAL A 108 -20.79 -2.15 -29.33
N GLN A 109 -20.31 -2.46 -30.55
CA GLN A 109 -21.05 -3.18 -31.56
C GLN A 109 -21.69 -4.46 -30.96
N PRO A 110 -22.98 -4.72 -31.25
CA PRO A 110 -23.62 -5.92 -30.76
C PRO A 110 -22.94 -7.17 -31.33
N GLY A 111 -22.22 -7.92 -30.48
CA GLY A 111 -21.64 -9.22 -30.82
C GLY A 111 -20.13 -9.40 -30.62
N LEU A 112 -19.40 -8.46 -30.03
CA LEU A 112 -17.93 -8.55 -29.91
C LEU A 112 -17.33 -8.35 -28.50
N THR A 113 -18.11 -8.00 -27.49
CA THR A 113 -17.61 -7.77 -26.13
C THR A 113 -17.64 -9.03 -25.29
N THR A 114 -16.47 -9.58 -25.00
CA THR A 114 -16.31 -10.62 -23.97
C THR A 114 -16.35 -10.02 -22.57
N ALA A 115 -16.89 -10.76 -21.60
CA ALA A 115 -16.99 -10.29 -20.21
C ALA A 115 -15.59 -10.15 -19.56
N ALA A 116 -14.68 -11.04 -19.94
CA ALA A 116 -13.25 -11.02 -19.60
C ALA A 116 -12.39 -10.85 -20.89
N TYR A 117 -11.23 -11.53 -20.97
CA TYR A 117 -10.28 -11.43 -22.09
C TYR A 117 -10.53 -12.39 -23.26
N GLY A 118 -11.57 -13.23 -23.18
CA GLY A 118 -12.01 -14.09 -24.27
C GLY A 118 -10.93 -15.06 -24.77
N SER A 119 -10.98 -15.38 -26.07
CA SER A 119 -10.08 -16.33 -26.73
C SER A 119 -8.64 -15.85 -26.92
N MET A 120 -8.37 -14.55 -26.71
CA MET A 120 -7.04 -13.99 -26.84
C MET A 120 -6.25 -14.08 -25.52
N GLY A 121 -6.94 -14.04 -24.38
CA GLY A 121 -6.28 -13.83 -23.09
C GLY A 121 -5.60 -12.45 -23.04
N ASN A 122 -4.66 -12.28 -22.12
CA ASN A 122 -3.84 -11.07 -22.01
C ASN A 122 -2.43 -11.38 -21.50
N GLN A 123 -1.45 -11.35 -22.41
CA GLN A 123 -0.05 -11.63 -22.10
C GLN A 123 0.59 -10.58 -21.18
N GLN A 124 0.04 -9.38 -21.11
CA GLN A 124 0.52 -8.32 -20.22
C GLN A 124 -0.09 -8.39 -18.82
N GLY A 125 -0.96 -9.38 -18.55
CA GLY A 125 -1.68 -9.48 -17.30
C GLY A 125 -2.77 -8.41 -17.13
N PHE A 126 -3.39 -8.32 -15.96
CA PHE A 126 -4.51 -7.42 -15.72
C PHE A 126 -4.00 -5.97 -15.66
N HIS A 127 -4.37 -5.14 -16.64
CA HIS A 127 -3.91 -3.74 -16.79
C HIS A 127 -2.40 -3.57 -16.87
N GLY A 128 -1.69 -4.51 -17.49
CA GLY A 128 -0.22 -4.45 -17.61
C GLY A 128 0.52 -4.87 -16.34
N CYS A 129 -0.21 -5.37 -15.34
CA CYS A 129 0.32 -5.84 -14.08
C CYS A 129 0.03 -7.32 -13.87
N GLY A 130 0.79 -7.94 -12.97
CA GLY A 130 0.56 -9.31 -12.55
C GLY A 130 0.98 -10.34 -13.60
N ARG A 131 0.39 -11.53 -13.49
CA ARG A 131 0.71 -12.67 -14.35
C ARG A 131 -0.11 -12.62 -15.66
N PRO A 132 0.44 -13.16 -16.77
CA PRO A 132 -0.31 -13.34 -18.00
C PRO A 132 -1.63 -14.07 -17.76
N ILE A 133 -2.69 -13.60 -18.40
CA ILE A 133 -4.02 -14.22 -18.37
C ILE A 133 -4.17 -15.13 -19.59
N PRO A 134 -4.39 -16.43 -19.41
CA PRO A 134 -4.51 -17.35 -20.54
C PRO A 134 -5.75 -17.10 -21.41
N PRO A 135 -5.72 -17.54 -22.68
CA PRO A 135 -6.90 -17.66 -23.52
C PRO A 135 -8.04 -18.41 -22.83
N ASN A 136 -9.27 -17.91 -22.98
CA ASN A 136 -10.50 -18.48 -22.43
C ASN A 136 -10.48 -18.68 -20.90
N ALA A 137 -9.65 -17.91 -20.18
CA ALA A 137 -9.61 -17.98 -18.73
C ALA A 137 -10.90 -17.44 -18.10
N THR A 138 -11.42 -18.17 -17.12
CA THR A 138 -12.45 -17.66 -16.20
C THR A 138 -11.75 -16.97 -15.04
N LEU A 139 -12.14 -15.73 -14.76
CA LEU A 139 -11.53 -14.91 -13.71
C LEU A 139 -12.42 -14.89 -12.48
N GLN A 140 -11.82 -15.00 -11.31
CA GLN A 140 -12.47 -14.79 -10.02
C GLN A 140 -11.84 -13.61 -9.31
N PHE A 141 -12.68 -12.71 -8.83
CA PHE A 141 -12.26 -11.54 -8.08
C PHE A 141 -12.94 -11.53 -6.72
N GLU A 142 -12.14 -11.43 -5.67
CA GLU A 142 -12.63 -10.94 -4.38
C GLU A 142 -12.52 -9.41 -4.40
N LEU A 143 -13.66 -8.71 -4.43
CA LEU A 143 -13.73 -7.26 -4.57
C LEU A 143 -14.25 -6.61 -3.30
N GLN A 144 -13.69 -5.47 -2.93
CA GLN A 144 -14.32 -4.54 -2.01
C GLN A 144 -14.48 -3.17 -2.67
N LEU A 145 -15.72 -2.67 -2.77
CA LEU A 145 -15.96 -1.30 -3.19
C LEU A 145 -15.65 -0.38 -2.00
N LEU A 146 -14.51 0.31 -2.03
CA LEU A 146 -14.05 1.13 -0.91
C LEU A 146 -14.80 2.46 -0.86
N ASP A 147 -14.96 3.07 -2.03
CA ASP A 147 -15.45 4.43 -2.21
C ASP A 147 -15.80 4.71 -3.68
N TRP A 148 -16.50 5.80 -3.93
CA TRP A 148 -16.70 6.35 -5.27
C TRP A 148 -17.02 7.83 -5.23
N ASP A 149 -16.75 8.54 -6.33
CA ASP A 149 -17.03 9.97 -6.48
C ASP A 149 -17.92 10.26 -7.68
N GLU A 150 -18.50 11.44 -7.67
CA GLU A 150 -19.09 12.03 -8.86
C GLU A 150 -17.99 12.37 -9.90
N HIS A 151 -18.40 12.56 -11.15
CA HIS A 151 -17.53 12.63 -12.33
C HIS A 151 -16.20 13.37 -12.11
N PRO A 152 -15.05 12.82 -12.56
CA PRO A 152 -13.71 13.36 -12.29
C PRO A 152 -13.49 14.81 -12.74
N GLU A 153 -14.26 15.31 -13.70
CA GLU A 153 -14.22 16.73 -14.10
C GLU A 153 -14.68 17.70 -12.99
N LYS A 154 -15.57 17.26 -12.09
CA LYS A 154 -15.98 18.11 -10.95
C LYS A 154 -14.83 18.32 -9.95
N LEU A 155 -13.90 17.38 -9.87
CA LEU A 155 -12.74 17.45 -8.98
C LEU A 155 -11.63 18.34 -9.57
N ARG A 156 -11.51 18.44 -10.90
CA ARG A 156 -10.45 19.18 -11.61
C ARG A 156 -10.59 20.71 -11.58
N HIS A 157 -11.71 21.23 -11.10
CA HIS A 157 -12.00 22.67 -11.11
C HIS A 157 -12.32 23.21 -9.72
N LEU A 158 -11.96 22.48 -8.67
CA LEU A 158 -12.16 22.94 -7.29
C LEU A 158 -11.18 24.07 -6.97
N SER A 159 -11.68 25.12 -6.31
CA SER A 159 -10.83 26.12 -5.68
C SER A 159 -10.02 25.54 -4.51
N HIS A 160 -9.01 26.27 -4.04
CA HIS A 160 -8.24 25.89 -2.85
C HIS A 160 -9.14 25.66 -1.63
N ALA A 161 -10.08 26.58 -1.38
CA ALA A 161 -11.02 26.45 -0.27
C ALA A 161 -11.89 25.19 -0.38
N GLU A 162 -12.45 24.91 -1.57
CA GLU A 162 -13.29 23.72 -1.80
C GLU A 162 -12.49 22.42 -1.68
N THR A 163 -11.23 22.44 -2.12
CA THR A 163 -10.30 21.31 -2.01
C THR A 163 -10.00 21.00 -0.54
N ILE A 164 -9.71 22.04 0.26
CA ILE A 164 -9.51 21.90 1.70
C ILE A 164 -10.78 21.37 2.37
N ASP A 165 -11.95 21.91 2.05
CA ASP A 165 -13.22 21.48 2.63
C ASP A 165 -13.56 20.02 2.26
N LEU A 166 -13.24 19.59 1.02
CA LEU A 166 -13.36 18.20 0.60
C LEU A 166 -12.40 17.30 1.39
N ALA A 167 -11.13 17.68 1.52
CA ALA A 167 -10.14 16.92 2.27
C ALA A 167 -10.50 16.83 3.77
N GLU A 168 -11.08 17.89 4.36
CA GLU A 168 -11.58 17.87 5.74
C GLU A 168 -12.74 16.88 5.92
N ARG A 169 -13.68 16.85 4.98
CA ARG A 169 -14.77 15.86 4.97
C ARG A 169 -14.25 14.44 4.84
N LEU A 170 -13.36 14.19 3.87
CA LEU A 170 -12.76 12.86 3.67
C LEU A 170 -11.99 12.39 4.90
N LYS A 171 -11.20 13.27 5.54
CA LYS A 171 -10.53 12.96 6.80
C LYS A 171 -11.53 12.60 7.90
N ALA A 172 -12.63 13.34 8.04
CA ALA A 172 -13.65 13.08 9.06
C ALA A 172 -14.38 11.74 8.84
N GLU A 173 -14.68 11.41 7.58
CA GLU A 173 -15.21 10.09 7.19
C GLU A 173 -14.21 8.97 7.51
N GLY A 174 -12.94 9.16 7.14
CA GLY A 174 -11.86 8.23 7.47
C GLY A 174 -11.72 8.00 8.98
N ASN A 175 -11.80 9.06 9.79
CA ASN A 175 -11.75 8.95 11.25
C ASN A 175 -12.95 8.16 11.80
N THR A 176 -14.13 8.34 11.22
CA THR A 176 -15.33 7.59 11.60
C THR A 176 -15.17 6.10 11.27
N LEU A 177 -14.64 5.78 10.09
CA LEU A 177 -14.35 4.41 9.66
C LEU A 177 -13.29 3.76 10.55
N PHE A 178 -12.22 4.49 10.87
CA PHE A 178 -11.11 4.00 11.69
C PHE A 178 -11.51 3.77 13.15
N VAL A 179 -12.16 4.75 13.78
CA VAL A 179 -12.47 4.72 15.23
C VAL A 179 -13.74 3.95 15.54
N LYS A 180 -14.81 4.13 14.74
CA LYS A 180 -16.13 3.57 15.06
C LYS A 180 -16.41 2.24 14.37
N GLN A 181 -15.98 2.09 13.11
CA GLN A 181 -16.32 0.92 12.28
C GLN A 181 -15.18 -0.10 12.16
N ASN A 182 -13.95 0.27 12.55
CA ASN A 182 -12.74 -0.54 12.39
C ASN A 182 -12.51 -1.01 10.92
N GLU A 183 -12.98 -0.23 9.95
CA GLU A 183 -12.83 -0.49 8.51
C GLU A 183 -11.51 0.13 8.02
N LEU A 184 -10.39 -0.55 8.28
CA LEU A 184 -9.06 0.00 8.03
C LEU A 184 -8.81 0.33 6.55
N THR A 185 -9.15 -0.57 5.62
CA THR A 185 -8.93 -0.37 4.18
C THR A 185 -9.70 0.82 3.64
N ARG A 186 -10.96 0.98 4.05
CA ARG A 186 -11.80 2.13 3.68
C ARG A 186 -11.27 3.43 4.29
N ALA A 187 -10.84 3.40 5.55
CA ALA A 187 -10.22 4.57 6.17
C ALA A 187 -8.95 5.00 5.41
N VAL A 188 -8.08 4.05 5.04
CA VAL A 188 -6.90 4.31 4.20
C VAL A 188 -7.30 4.94 2.87
N CYS A 189 -8.36 4.44 2.21
CA CYS A 189 -8.91 5.03 0.99
C CYS A 189 -9.28 6.50 1.19
N LYS A 190 -10.03 6.84 2.24
CA LYS A 190 -10.40 8.23 2.52
C LYS A 190 -9.19 9.13 2.76
N TYR A 191 -8.19 8.69 3.53
CA TYR A 191 -6.99 9.50 3.77
C TYR A 191 -6.13 9.67 2.52
N LYS A 192 -5.91 8.61 1.74
CA LYS A 192 -5.16 8.70 0.46
C LYS A 192 -5.86 9.64 -0.52
N ARG A 193 -7.20 9.58 -0.59
CA ARG A 193 -7.99 10.51 -1.41
C ARG A 193 -7.87 11.96 -0.92
N ALA A 194 -7.95 12.19 0.39
CA ALA A 194 -7.78 13.53 0.95
C ALA A 194 -6.41 14.14 0.60
N ILE A 195 -5.33 13.34 0.70
CA ILE A 195 -3.98 13.75 0.31
C ILE A 195 -3.91 14.05 -1.19
N ALA A 196 -4.40 13.15 -2.04
CA ALA A 196 -4.39 13.34 -3.49
C ALA A 196 -5.18 14.59 -3.94
N CYS A 197 -6.26 14.94 -3.23
CA CYS A 197 -6.98 16.19 -3.48
C CYS A 197 -6.11 17.42 -3.15
N LEU A 198 -5.37 17.39 -2.04
CA LEU A 198 -4.51 18.50 -1.62
C LEU A 198 -3.26 18.65 -2.51
N ASP A 199 -2.73 17.55 -3.04
CA ASP A 199 -1.55 17.54 -3.91
C ASP A 199 -1.83 17.98 -5.36
N ALA A 200 -3.10 18.16 -5.74
CA ALA A 200 -3.46 18.55 -7.10
C ALA A 200 -3.06 20.01 -7.38
N ASP A 201 -2.15 20.21 -8.34
CA ASP A 201 -1.61 21.51 -8.75
C ASP A 201 -2.52 22.25 -9.78
N ASP A 202 -3.78 21.83 -9.89
CA ASP A 202 -4.71 22.30 -10.93
C ASP A 202 -5.46 23.59 -10.54
N ALA A 203 -5.10 24.22 -9.41
CA ALA A 203 -5.82 25.36 -8.91
C ALA A 203 -5.58 26.62 -9.75
N ALA A 204 -6.68 27.29 -10.14
CA ALA A 204 -6.65 28.43 -11.06
C ALA A 204 -5.98 29.71 -10.49
N SER A 205 -5.67 29.75 -9.19
CA SER A 205 -5.13 30.92 -8.51
C SER A 205 -4.21 30.51 -7.36
N GLU A 206 -3.08 31.18 -7.17
CA GLU A 206 -2.15 30.94 -6.05
C GLU A 206 -2.86 30.91 -4.68
N PRO A 207 -2.58 29.92 -3.81
CA PRO A 207 -3.16 29.88 -2.48
C PRO A 207 -2.63 31.04 -1.62
N SER A 208 -3.46 31.52 -0.69
CA SER A 208 -3.01 32.43 0.36
C SER A 208 -2.11 31.70 1.37
N ASP A 209 -1.32 32.46 2.16
CA ASP A 209 -0.54 31.87 3.26
C ASP A 209 -1.41 31.11 4.27
N ALA A 210 -2.62 31.61 4.52
CA ALA A 210 -3.57 30.96 5.41
C ALA A 210 -4.06 29.61 4.85
N GLU A 211 -4.34 29.55 3.55
CA GLU A 211 -4.74 28.31 2.87
C GLU A 211 -3.58 27.31 2.82
N ARG A 212 -2.35 27.76 2.49
CA ARG A 212 -1.16 26.90 2.54
C ARG A 212 -0.94 26.30 3.92
N ASN A 213 -1.04 27.11 4.97
CA ASN A 213 -0.88 26.63 6.34
C ASN A 213 -1.99 25.64 6.74
N LYS A 214 -3.24 25.92 6.35
CA LYS A 214 -4.38 25.02 6.60
C LYS A 214 -4.22 23.70 5.85
N GLN A 215 -3.81 23.76 4.58
CA GLN A 215 -3.50 22.59 3.75
C GLN A 215 -2.37 21.75 4.34
N GLN A 216 -1.25 22.38 4.73
CA GLN A 216 -0.13 21.67 5.32
C GLN A 216 -0.52 20.94 6.61
N ALA A 217 -1.23 21.63 7.52
CA ALA A 217 -1.70 21.02 8.76
C ALA A 217 -2.68 19.87 8.51
N LEU A 218 -3.51 19.99 7.46
CA LEU A 218 -4.46 18.95 7.08
C LEU A 218 -3.77 17.73 6.44
N GLU A 219 -2.78 17.97 5.58
CA GLU A 219 -1.95 16.95 4.95
C GLU A 219 -1.21 16.14 6.04
N SER A 220 -0.55 16.82 6.99
CA SER A 220 0.12 16.19 8.13
C SER A 220 -0.84 15.32 8.94
N ALA A 221 -2.04 15.83 9.25
CA ALA A 221 -3.06 15.06 9.97
C ALA A 221 -3.51 13.81 9.19
N CYS A 222 -3.66 13.92 7.87
CA CYS A 222 -4.04 12.79 7.02
C CYS A 222 -2.92 11.73 6.95
N PHE A 223 -1.66 12.13 6.74
CA PHE A 223 -0.53 11.20 6.75
C PHE A 223 -0.34 10.51 8.09
N LEU A 224 -0.50 11.25 9.19
CA LEU A 224 -0.47 10.67 10.53
C LEU A 224 -1.56 9.59 10.65
N ASN A 225 -2.81 9.89 10.33
CA ASN A 225 -3.91 8.93 10.46
C ASN A 225 -3.76 7.73 9.50
N LEU A 226 -3.25 7.98 8.29
CA LEU A 226 -2.89 6.94 7.33
C LEU A 226 -1.82 6.00 7.91
N ALA A 227 -0.74 6.54 8.47
CA ALA A 227 0.31 5.75 9.13
C ALA A 227 -0.25 4.92 10.29
N ALA A 228 -1.20 5.45 11.08
CA ALA A 228 -1.85 4.69 12.14
C ALA A 228 -2.66 3.49 11.60
N CYS A 229 -3.33 3.66 10.46
CA CYS A 229 -4.06 2.58 9.78
C CYS A 229 -3.10 1.53 9.19
N GLN A 230 -2.01 1.97 8.56
CA GLN A 230 -1.00 1.10 7.97
C GLN A 230 -0.26 0.28 9.02
N LEU A 231 0.08 0.87 10.17
CA LEU A 231 0.65 0.16 11.32
C LEU A 231 -0.26 -0.96 11.83
N LYS A 232 -1.59 -0.74 11.86
CA LYS A 232 -2.56 -1.80 12.24
C LYS A 232 -2.66 -2.90 11.18
N GLN A 233 -2.39 -2.58 9.92
CA GLN A 233 -2.37 -3.54 8.80
C GLN A 233 -1.00 -4.20 8.60
N SER A 234 -0.01 -3.91 9.46
CA SER A 234 1.37 -4.38 9.31
C SER A 234 2.06 -3.93 8.02
N GLN A 235 1.55 -2.87 7.38
CA GLN A 235 2.15 -2.19 6.22
C GLN A 235 3.24 -1.22 6.71
N TYR A 236 4.33 -1.79 7.23
CA TYR A 236 5.34 -1.02 7.95
C TYR A 236 6.13 -0.07 7.04
N LYS A 237 6.40 -0.45 5.79
CA LYS A 237 7.17 0.38 4.85
C LYS A 237 6.40 1.65 4.49
N GLU A 238 5.13 1.48 4.15
CA GLU A 238 4.20 2.54 3.77
C GLU A 238 3.90 3.46 4.96
N ALA A 239 3.79 2.91 6.16
CA ALA A 239 3.66 3.69 7.39
C ALA A 239 4.91 4.56 7.63
N ALA A 240 6.11 4.02 7.43
CA ALA A 240 7.36 4.76 7.58
C ALA A 240 7.45 5.91 6.57
N GLU A 241 7.07 5.69 5.31
CA GLU A 241 7.01 6.73 4.28
C GLU A 241 6.04 7.85 4.66
N SER A 242 4.83 7.49 5.10
CA SER A 242 3.82 8.46 5.56
C SER A 242 4.33 9.31 6.73
N CYS A 243 5.04 8.71 7.70
CA CYS A 243 5.62 9.46 8.81
C CYS A 243 6.78 10.37 8.36
N ARG A 244 7.63 9.93 7.42
CA ARG A 244 8.71 10.77 6.88
C ARG A 244 8.18 11.99 6.14
N ARG A 245 7.05 11.86 5.43
CA ARG A 245 6.37 13.00 4.80
C ARG A 245 5.97 14.07 5.82
N VAL A 246 5.43 13.65 6.98
CA VAL A 246 5.10 14.58 8.08
C VAL A 246 6.36 15.22 8.64
N LEU A 247 7.40 14.43 8.95
CA LEU A 247 8.64 14.93 9.56
C LEU A 247 9.45 15.86 8.65
N ALA A 248 9.25 15.79 7.33
CA ALA A 248 9.88 16.73 6.39
C ALA A 248 9.43 18.17 6.63
N ASN A 249 8.19 18.37 7.07
CA ASN A 249 7.61 19.69 7.33
C ASN A 249 7.46 20.00 8.84
N GLU A 250 7.25 18.96 9.65
CA GLU A 250 7.06 19.03 11.10
C GLU A 250 8.09 18.15 11.82
N PRO A 251 9.36 18.56 11.89
CA PRO A 251 10.44 17.74 12.46
C PRO A 251 10.27 17.47 13.97
N ASP A 252 9.49 18.28 14.67
CA ASP A 252 9.25 18.13 16.12
C ASP A 252 7.94 17.38 16.43
N SER A 253 7.41 16.60 15.48
CA SER A 253 6.16 15.86 15.65
C SER A 253 6.37 14.55 16.42
N ALA A 254 6.10 14.56 17.73
CA ALA A 254 6.23 13.39 18.60
C ALA A 254 5.42 12.17 18.09
N LYS A 255 4.21 12.42 17.55
CA LYS A 255 3.36 11.37 16.97
C LYS A 255 3.97 10.75 15.72
N ALA A 256 4.61 11.55 14.87
CA ALA A 256 5.25 11.06 13.65
C ALA A 256 6.48 10.21 14.00
N HIS A 257 7.35 10.70 14.90
CA HIS A 257 8.50 9.94 15.40
C HIS A 257 8.10 8.62 16.07
N PHE A 258 7.08 8.64 16.93
CA PHE A 258 6.59 7.42 17.59
C PHE A 258 6.09 6.38 16.57
N ARG A 259 5.30 6.81 15.59
CA ARG A 259 4.76 5.93 14.54
C ARG A 259 5.85 5.43 13.59
N LEU A 260 6.83 6.27 13.24
CA LEU A 260 7.99 5.89 12.45
C LEU A 260 8.86 4.86 13.19
N GLY A 261 9.15 5.09 14.46
CA GLY A 261 9.89 4.14 15.29
C GLY A 261 9.20 2.78 15.38
N LYS A 262 7.88 2.77 15.54
CA LYS A 262 7.09 1.53 15.51
C LYS A 262 7.09 0.84 14.14
N ALA A 263 7.03 1.61 13.06
CA ALA A 263 7.11 1.08 11.69
C ALA A 263 8.47 0.43 11.42
N LEU A 264 9.57 1.10 11.77
CA LEU A 264 10.94 0.59 11.64
C LEU A 264 11.18 -0.65 12.50
N ALA A 265 10.63 -0.69 13.71
CA ALA A 265 10.67 -1.89 14.54
C ALA A 265 9.95 -3.07 13.85
N GLY A 266 8.90 -2.81 13.07
CA GLY A 266 8.17 -3.79 12.26
C GLY A 266 8.98 -4.32 11.07
N THR A 267 9.88 -3.52 10.50
CA THR A 267 10.81 -3.94 9.42
C THR A 267 12.13 -4.52 9.94
N ASP A 268 12.29 -4.64 11.26
CA ASP A 268 13.51 -5.09 11.96
C ASP A 268 14.71 -4.12 11.85
N ASP A 269 14.46 -2.86 11.47
CA ASP A 269 15.44 -1.77 11.48
C ASP A 269 15.56 -1.18 12.90
N LEU A 270 16.03 -2.00 13.82
CA LEU A 270 15.93 -1.74 15.27
C LEU A 270 16.75 -0.55 15.76
N ASP A 271 17.91 -0.29 15.17
CA ASP A 271 18.77 0.83 15.56
C ASP A 271 18.13 2.18 15.22
N GLU A 272 17.57 2.31 14.02
CA GLU A 272 16.81 3.47 13.58
C GLU A 272 15.52 3.60 14.38
N ALA A 273 14.80 2.49 14.60
CA ALA A 273 13.60 2.48 15.43
C ALA A 273 13.86 3.05 16.83
N LYS A 274 14.98 2.66 17.45
CA LYS A 274 15.38 3.17 18.77
C LYS A 274 15.59 4.69 18.75
N LYS A 275 16.32 5.22 17.77
CA LYS A 275 16.59 6.68 17.65
C LYS A 275 15.29 7.48 17.55
N GLU A 276 14.37 7.04 16.70
CA GLU A 276 13.08 7.71 16.47
C GLU A 276 12.21 7.67 17.74
N LEU A 277 12.20 6.54 18.47
CA LEU A 277 11.47 6.42 19.74
C LEU A 277 12.09 7.27 20.86
N GLU A 278 13.41 7.42 20.89
CA GLU A 278 14.09 8.33 21.83
C GLU A 278 13.75 9.80 21.53
N GLN A 279 13.70 10.18 20.25
CA GLN A 279 13.23 11.51 19.82
C GLN A 279 11.77 11.75 20.22
N ALA A 280 10.89 10.78 19.94
CA ALA A 280 9.49 10.87 20.35
C ALA A 280 9.35 11.06 21.87
N LEU A 281 10.15 10.31 22.66
CA LEU A 281 10.13 10.40 24.12
C LEU A 281 10.66 11.73 24.65
N ALA A 282 11.65 12.31 23.97
CA ALA A 282 12.20 13.62 24.31
C ALA A 282 11.19 14.76 24.07
N LEU A 283 10.32 14.61 23.06
CA LEU A 283 9.25 15.56 22.74
C LEU A 283 8.03 15.38 23.65
N GLU A 284 7.57 14.14 23.85
CA GLU A 284 6.44 13.79 24.71
C GLU A 284 6.73 12.53 25.54
N ASP A 285 6.80 12.63 26.87
CA ASP A 285 6.95 11.45 27.76
C ASP A 285 5.62 10.71 27.95
N LEU A 286 5.29 9.86 26.97
CA LEU A 286 4.14 8.96 27.04
C LEU A 286 4.54 7.54 27.42
N GLY A 287 3.73 6.91 28.28
CA GLY A 287 3.97 5.53 28.72
C GLY A 287 3.95 4.50 27.59
N GLU A 288 3.25 4.77 26.49
CA GLU A 288 3.27 3.91 25.30
C GLU A 288 4.61 3.96 24.55
N ILE A 289 5.24 5.13 24.44
CA ILE A 289 6.57 5.30 23.83
C ILE A 289 7.62 4.54 24.65
N ARG A 290 7.58 4.67 25.98
CA ARG A 290 8.49 3.91 26.87
C ARG A 290 8.35 2.40 26.75
N ARG A 291 7.12 1.90 26.59
CA ARG A 291 6.86 0.45 26.39
C ARG A 291 7.44 -0.04 25.07
N GLU A 292 7.23 0.71 23.99
CA GLU A 292 7.75 0.36 22.66
C GLU A 292 9.27 0.42 22.63
N LEU A 293 9.88 1.48 23.19
CA LEU A 293 11.33 1.62 23.28
C LEU A 293 11.95 0.45 24.05
N LYS A 294 11.37 0.06 25.19
CA LYS A 294 11.82 -1.11 25.96
C LYS A 294 11.76 -2.40 25.14
N LEU A 295 10.73 -2.58 24.31
CA LEU A 295 10.62 -3.75 23.42
C LEU A 295 11.72 -3.76 22.36
N VAL A 296 11.99 -2.63 21.72
CA VAL A 296 13.07 -2.48 20.73
C VAL A 296 14.44 -2.76 21.38
N GLU A 297 14.70 -2.21 22.56
CA GLU A 297 15.97 -2.47 23.28
C GLU A 297 16.16 -3.95 23.64
N GLN A 298 15.08 -4.65 24.00
CA GLN A 298 15.15 -6.09 24.26
C GLN A 298 15.49 -6.88 22.99
N ARG A 299 14.91 -6.50 21.85
CA ARG A 299 15.21 -7.12 20.55
C ARG A 299 16.66 -6.86 20.13
N LEU A 300 17.17 -5.63 20.30
CA LEU A 300 18.57 -5.29 20.04
C LEU A 300 19.52 -6.14 20.88
N ARG A 301 19.32 -6.20 22.20
CA ARG A 301 20.15 -7.05 23.09
C ARG A 301 20.10 -8.52 22.70
N ALA A 302 18.95 -9.01 22.27
CA ALA A 302 18.81 -10.38 21.78
C ALA A 302 19.60 -10.60 20.47
N HIS A 303 19.59 -9.64 19.55
CA HIS A 303 20.38 -9.68 18.32
C HIS A 303 21.89 -9.68 18.63
N GLU A 304 22.36 -8.77 19.48
CA GLU A 304 23.75 -8.71 19.94
C GLU A 304 24.20 -10.02 20.58
N LYS A 305 23.38 -10.60 21.47
CA LYS A 305 23.68 -11.88 22.12
C LYS A 305 23.78 -13.02 21.12
N LYS A 306 22.90 -13.08 20.11
CA LYS A 306 22.96 -14.07 19.04
C LYS A 306 24.22 -13.92 18.18
N GLN A 307 24.57 -12.69 17.82
CA GLN A 307 25.79 -12.37 17.08
C GLN A 307 27.04 -12.80 17.87
N GLN A 308 27.10 -12.45 19.15
CA GLN A 308 28.22 -12.84 20.03
C GLN A 308 28.37 -14.37 20.11
N GLN A 309 27.27 -15.11 20.26
CA GLN A 309 27.29 -16.57 20.28
C GLN A 309 27.70 -17.18 18.94
N PHE A 310 27.23 -16.59 17.83
CA PHE A 310 27.58 -17.04 16.48
C PHE A 310 29.06 -16.86 16.18
N TYR A 311 29.59 -15.65 16.37
CA TYR A 311 31.01 -15.37 16.16
C TYR A 311 31.89 -16.14 17.14
N GLY A 312 31.50 -16.26 18.41
CA GLY A 312 32.23 -17.08 19.39
C GLY A 312 32.39 -18.54 18.94
N LYS A 313 31.33 -19.15 18.38
CA LYS A 313 31.40 -20.51 17.82
C LYS A 313 32.24 -20.58 16.54
N LEU A 314 32.14 -19.58 15.67
CA LEU A 314 32.91 -19.51 14.42
C LEU A 314 34.42 -19.42 14.70
N PHE A 315 34.83 -18.55 15.63
CA PHE A 315 36.23 -18.41 16.03
C PHE A 315 36.77 -19.64 16.78
N ALA A 316 35.97 -20.29 17.63
CA ALA A 316 36.36 -21.54 18.26
C ALA A 316 36.66 -22.64 17.22
N LYS A 317 35.83 -22.74 16.17
CA LYS A 317 36.01 -23.72 15.09
C LYS A 317 37.22 -23.41 14.20
N LEU A 318 37.48 -22.14 13.89
CA LEU A 318 38.69 -21.74 13.15
C LEU A 318 39.98 -21.91 13.99
N GLY A 319 39.88 -21.80 15.32
CA GLY A 319 41.01 -22.01 16.22
C GLY A 319 41.44 -23.48 16.37
N ASP A 320 40.52 -24.41 16.11
CA ASP A 320 40.79 -25.86 16.13
C ASP A 320 41.38 -26.39 14.80
N ASP A 321 41.21 -25.67 13.68
CA ASP A 321 41.88 -25.96 12.41
C ASP A 321 43.36 -25.49 12.45
N LYS A 322 44.16 -26.13 13.30
CA LYS A 322 45.63 -26.01 13.32
C LYS A 322 46.29 -26.78 12.18
N SER A 323 45.85 -26.55 10.95
CA SER A 323 46.58 -26.93 9.75
C SER A 323 46.70 -25.74 8.80
N GLY A 324 47.70 -24.89 9.07
CA GLY A 324 48.40 -24.14 8.03
C GLY A 324 47.89 -22.74 7.70
N ALA A 325 48.03 -21.77 8.61
CA ALA A 325 48.46 -20.41 8.27
C ALA A 325 48.80 -19.66 9.57
N GLY A 326 50.07 -19.27 9.72
CA GLY A 326 50.55 -18.51 10.85
C GLY A 326 49.97 -17.10 10.92
N GLY A 327 49.78 -16.65 12.16
CA GLY A 327 49.68 -15.27 12.66
C GLY A 327 49.38 -14.16 11.66
N LEU A 328 48.17 -13.62 11.74
CA LEU A 328 47.87 -12.27 11.25
C LEU A 328 47.35 -11.32 12.32
N TYR A 329 47.00 -11.81 13.52
CA TYR A 329 46.54 -10.93 14.60
C TYR A 329 47.03 -11.40 15.97
N THR A 330 47.50 -10.45 16.75
CA THR A 330 47.89 -10.59 18.15
C THR A 330 46.66 -10.62 19.07
N PRO A 331 46.74 -11.23 20.27
CA PRO A 331 45.63 -11.24 21.24
C PRO A 331 45.11 -9.82 21.60
N GLU A 332 45.97 -8.80 21.52
CA GLU A 332 45.62 -7.40 21.76
C GLU A 332 44.78 -6.79 20.63
N GLU A 333 45.01 -7.18 19.37
CA GLU A 333 44.21 -6.75 18.21
C GLU A 333 42.79 -7.37 18.22
N ILE A 334 42.67 -8.61 18.73
CA ILE A 334 41.39 -9.30 18.92
C ILE A 334 40.58 -8.65 20.06
N ALA A 335 41.25 -8.22 21.14
CA ALA A 335 40.61 -7.48 22.22
C ALA A 335 40.14 -6.07 21.79
N ALA A 336 40.86 -5.43 20.86
CA ALA A 336 40.46 -4.14 20.29
C ALA A 336 39.24 -4.24 19.35
N ALA A 337 39.09 -5.34 18.61
CA ALA A 337 37.93 -5.63 17.75
C ALA A 337 36.64 -5.95 18.53
N ASN A 338 36.77 -6.35 19.81
CA ASN A 338 35.65 -6.61 20.72
C ASN A 338 35.05 -5.34 21.37
N LYS A 339 35.52 -4.14 21.00
CA LYS A 339 34.77 -2.91 21.30
C LYS A 339 33.69 -2.72 20.23
N PRO A 340 32.44 -2.36 20.60
CA PRO A 340 31.41 -2.10 19.62
C PRO A 340 31.84 -0.91 18.75
N VAL A 341 32.23 -1.17 17.50
CA VAL A 341 32.61 -0.13 16.56
C VAL A 341 31.34 0.52 16.03
N PHE A 342 30.79 1.46 16.80
CA PHE A 342 30.01 2.55 16.23
C PHE A 342 30.98 3.52 15.55
N LYS A 343 31.07 3.46 14.22
CA LYS A 343 31.36 4.64 13.37
C LYS A 343 31.07 4.34 11.90
N LYS A 344 30.13 5.14 11.36
CA LYS A 344 29.71 5.23 9.95
C LYS A 344 30.89 5.08 8.98
N CYS A 345 30.79 4.14 8.04
CA CYS A 345 31.52 4.21 6.77
C CYS A 345 30.55 4.69 5.68
N ASN A 346 30.41 6.01 5.56
CA ASN A 346 30.01 6.62 4.29
C ASN A 346 31.26 6.66 3.40
N LEU A 347 31.42 5.68 2.52
CA LEU A 347 32.38 5.81 1.41
C LEU A 347 31.79 6.77 0.38
N TRP A 348 32.28 8.01 0.39
CA TRP A 348 32.14 8.93 -0.73
C TRP A 348 32.98 8.45 -1.91
N TYR A 349 32.36 8.45 -3.09
CA TYR A 349 32.96 8.24 -4.39
C TYR A 349 33.94 9.37 -4.72
N ALA A 350 35.17 9.05 -5.11
CA ALA A 350 36.04 9.96 -5.86
C ALA A 350 36.86 9.16 -6.90
N PRO A 351 36.96 9.62 -8.16
CA PRO A 351 37.55 8.86 -9.26
C PRO A 351 39.09 8.91 -9.25
N ARG A 352 39.71 7.79 -9.63
CA ARG A 352 41.17 7.64 -9.71
C ARG A 352 41.76 8.48 -10.84
N ALA A 353 42.67 9.40 -10.49
CA ALA A 353 43.62 9.98 -11.42
C ALA A 353 44.65 8.91 -11.85
N ASN A 354 44.86 8.79 -13.16
CA ASN A 354 45.79 7.87 -13.79
C ASN A 354 47.14 8.57 -13.98
N THR A 355 48.17 8.15 -13.25
CA THR A 355 49.56 8.51 -13.52
C THR A 355 50.35 7.24 -13.81
N ARG A 356 50.77 7.08 -15.06
CA ARG A 356 51.94 6.26 -15.43
C ARG A 356 52.95 7.19 -16.08
N HIS A 357 54.09 7.34 -15.42
CA HIS A 357 55.35 7.74 -16.04
C HIS A 357 55.86 6.58 -16.90
N VAL A 358 56.23 6.85 -18.16
CA VAL A 358 57.61 7.04 -18.63
C VAL A 358 57.56 8.03 -19.79
#